data_AF-A0A838U751-F1
#
_entry.id   AF-A0A838U751-F1
#
_cell.length_a   1.000
_cell.length_b   1.000
_cell.length_c   1.000
_cell.angle_alpha   90.00
_cell.angle_beta   90.00
_cell.angle_gamma   90.00
#
_symmetry.space_group_name_H-M   'P 1'
#
loop_
_entity.id
_entity.type
_entity.pdbx_description
1 polymer ?
#
loop_
_entity_poly.entity_id
_entity_poly.type
_entity_poly.pdbx_seq_one_letter_code
_entity_poly.pdbx_strand_id
1 'polypeptide(L)'
;MVDDKLEQDELQRTANYEALKSEVKAEVGGEIAVEARRATPGEAAMVDDIASDMRGKAVREVAETERDVRRGRVVARVSQVIDYIFFLIYALLAIRLLLALFAARPSAGFVQFIRTLTDPLYAPFRGIVGSLESPEGFTLSFPIIVAIVVYFLLHMAINGLLRIFVHRKTEV
;
A
#
# COMPACT_ATOMS: atom_id res chain seq x y z
N MET A 1 4.24 -13.97 56.34
CA MET A 1 2.88 -14.40 56.75
C MET A 1 1.77 -13.85 55.86
N VAL A 2 1.95 -12.77 55.08
CA VAL A 2 0.91 -12.24 54.17
C VAL A 2 0.91 -12.96 52.81
N ASP A 3 2.07 -13.32 52.25
CA ASP A 3 2.18 -14.07 50.98
C ASP A 3 1.50 -15.45 51.02
N ASP A 4 1.78 -16.24 52.05
CA ASP A 4 1.25 -17.61 52.20
C ASP A 4 -0.30 -17.66 52.26
N LYS A 5 -0.91 -16.57 52.74
CA LYS A 5 -2.38 -16.43 52.80
C LYS A 5 -2.98 -16.07 51.44
N LEU A 6 -2.22 -15.35 50.60
CA LEU A 6 -2.63 -14.97 49.25
C LEU A 6 -2.56 -16.18 48.32
N GLU A 7 -1.49 -16.97 48.41
CA GLU A 7 -1.31 -18.21 47.63
C GLU A 7 -2.43 -19.23 47.91
N GLN A 8 -2.83 -19.37 49.18
CA GLN A 8 -3.95 -20.23 49.55
C GLN A 8 -5.30 -19.75 48.99
N ASP A 9 -5.56 -18.43 48.96
CA ASP A 9 -6.78 -17.86 48.38
C ASP A 9 -6.83 -18.06 46.86
N GLU A 10 -5.70 -17.95 46.16
CA GLU A 10 -5.61 -18.17 44.71
C GLU A 10 -5.82 -19.65 44.32
N LEU A 11 -5.24 -20.57 45.09
CA LEU A 11 -5.45 -22.01 44.91
C LEU A 11 -6.93 -22.39 45.15
N GLN A 12 -7.57 -21.76 46.12
CA GLN A 12 -8.98 -22.00 46.41
C GLN A 12 -9.90 -21.45 45.30
N ARG A 13 -9.60 -20.28 44.75
CA ARG A 13 -10.34 -19.71 43.62
C ARG A 13 -10.22 -20.54 42.35
N THR A 14 -9.02 -20.97 42.00
CA THR A 14 -8.78 -21.79 40.79
C THR A 14 -9.48 -23.15 40.89
N ALA A 15 -9.46 -23.78 42.07
CA ALA A 15 -10.23 -25.00 42.32
C ALA A 15 -11.74 -24.78 42.13
N ASN A 16 -12.29 -23.67 42.63
CA ASN A 16 -13.70 -23.34 42.45
C ASN A 16 -14.07 -23.05 40.98
N TYR A 17 -13.19 -22.37 40.23
CA TYR A 17 -13.41 -22.11 38.81
C TYR A 17 -13.42 -23.41 37.99
N GLU A 18 -12.48 -24.32 38.24
CA GLU A 18 -12.45 -25.60 37.55
C GLU A 18 -13.67 -26.47 37.93
N ALA A 19 -14.11 -26.43 39.19
CA ALA A 19 -15.33 -27.13 39.63
C ALA A 19 -16.57 -26.60 38.91
N LEU A 20 -16.78 -25.27 38.92
CA LEU A 20 -17.91 -24.62 38.24
C LEU A 20 -17.88 -24.87 36.73
N LYS A 21 -16.71 -24.80 36.10
CA LYS A 21 -16.54 -25.10 34.67
C LYS A 21 -16.90 -26.54 34.35
N SER A 22 -16.52 -27.48 35.21
CA SER A 22 -16.85 -28.89 35.03
C SER A 22 -18.36 -29.15 35.17
N GLU A 23 -19.00 -28.47 36.13
CA GLU A 23 -20.44 -28.55 36.40
C GLU A 23 -21.25 -27.97 35.23
N VAL A 24 -20.93 -26.75 34.79
CA VAL A 24 -21.58 -26.10 33.64
C VAL A 24 -21.38 -26.93 32.37
N LYS A 25 -20.19 -27.50 32.15
CA LYS A 25 -19.94 -28.36 30.98
C LYS A 25 -20.79 -29.64 31.02
N ALA A 26 -21.00 -30.21 32.20
CA ALA A 26 -21.85 -31.37 32.37
C ALA A 26 -23.34 -31.03 32.19
N GLU A 27 -23.79 -29.91 32.74
CA GLU A 27 -25.16 -29.40 32.62
C GLU A 27 -25.50 -29.07 31.17
N VAL A 28 -24.70 -28.21 30.53
CA VAL A 28 -24.87 -27.80 29.13
C VAL A 28 -24.71 -29.00 28.20
N GLY A 29 -23.77 -29.91 28.47
CA GLY A 29 -23.60 -31.14 27.70
C GLY A 29 -24.82 -32.05 27.77
N GLY A 30 -25.46 -32.15 28.94
CA GLY A 30 -26.71 -32.87 29.13
C GLY A 30 -27.89 -32.21 28.41
N GLU A 31 -28.01 -30.89 28.52
CA GLU A 31 -29.04 -30.11 27.84
C GLU A 31 -28.93 -30.21 26.32
N ILE A 32 -27.72 -30.06 25.75
CA ILE A 32 -27.45 -30.24 24.32
C ILE A 32 -27.79 -31.67 23.88
N ALA A 33 -27.49 -32.69 24.68
CA ALA A 33 -27.81 -34.08 24.33
C ALA A 33 -29.32 -34.38 24.35
N VAL A 34 -30.09 -33.68 25.20
CA VAL A 34 -31.56 -33.76 25.23
C VAL A 34 -32.16 -32.96 24.07
N GLU A 35 -31.63 -31.78 23.79
CA GLU A 35 -32.07 -30.91 22.69
C GLU A 35 -31.78 -31.54 21.32
N ALA A 36 -30.61 -32.16 21.14
CA ALA A 36 -30.27 -32.91 19.92
C ALA A 36 -31.17 -34.13 19.68
N ARG A 37 -31.78 -34.70 20.72
CA ARG A 37 -32.77 -35.78 20.60
C ARG A 37 -34.17 -35.25 20.31
N ARG A 38 -34.44 -33.98 20.62
CA ARG A 38 -35.69 -33.28 20.31
C ARG A 38 -35.65 -32.56 18.97
N ALA A 39 -34.45 -32.25 18.47
CA ALA A 39 -34.21 -31.65 17.18
C ALA A 39 -34.92 -32.50 16.12
N THR A 40 -35.94 -31.90 15.53
CA THR A 40 -36.72 -32.56 14.50
C THR A 40 -35.85 -32.76 13.25
N PRO A 41 -36.10 -33.79 12.42
CA PRO A 41 -35.40 -33.95 11.15
C PRO A 41 -35.46 -32.68 10.26
N GLY A 42 -36.47 -31.84 10.45
CA GLY A 42 -36.59 -30.53 9.78
C GLY A 42 -35.60 -29.47 10.29
N GLU A 43 -35.28 -29.43 11.58
CA GLU A 43 -34.27 -28.51 12.13
C GLU A 43 -32.86 -28.91 11.70
N ALA A 44 -32.56 -30.21 11.67
CA ALA A 44 -31.28 -30.70 11.14
C ALA A 44 -31.10 -30.31 9.65
N ALA A 45 -32.16 -30.42 8.85
CA ALA A 45 -32.15 -30.00 7.44
C ALA A 45 -32.01 -28.47 7.29
N MET A 46 -32.66 -27.69 8.17
CA MET A 46 -32.54 -26.22 8.18
C MET A 46 -31.11 -25.75 8.53
N VAL A 47 -30.46 -26.42 9.49
CA VAL A 47 -29.08 -26.11 9.86
C VAL A 47 -28.11 -26.44 8.73
N ASP A 48 -28.33 -27.54 8.00
CA ASP A 48 -27.53 -27.91 6.82
C ASP A 48 -27.69 -26.89 5.68
N ASP A 49 -28.90 -26.40 5.44
CA ASP A 49 -29.19 -25.38 4.42
C ASP A 49 -28.49 -24.04 4.75
N ILE A 50 -28.57 -23.59 6.00
CA ILE A 50 -27.89 -22.37 6.46
C ILE A 50 -26.37 -22.53 6.36
N ALA A 51 -25.82 -23.69 6.74
CA ALA A 51 -24.39 -23.98 6.64
C ALA A 51 -23.91 -23.97 5.19
N SER A 52 -24.74 -24.49 4.26
CA SER A 52 -24.48 -24.48 2.83
C SER A 52 -24.49 -23.06 2.24
N ASP A 53 -25.48 -22.23 2.61
CA ASP A 53 -25.52 -20.81 2.19
C ASP A 53 -24.33 -20.01 2.72
N MET A 54 -23.99 -20.19 4.01
CA MET A 54 -22.83 -19.56 4.64
C MET A 54 -21.53 -19.95 3.95
N ARG A 55 -21.34 -21.25 3.66
CA ARG A 55 -20.20 -21.74 2.87
C ARG A 55 -20.20 -21.12 1.48
N GLY A 56 -21.35 -21.05 0.80
CA GLY A 56 -21.48 -20.43 -0.52
C GLY A 56 -21.16 -18.93 -0.54
N LYS A 57 -21.52 -18.20 0.52
CA LYS A 57 -21.16 -16.78 0.71
C LYS A 57 -19.66 -16.62 0.97
N ALA A 58 -19.10 -17.39 1.90
CA ALA A 58 -17.67 -17.34 2.21
C ALA A 58 -16.79 -17.67 0.99
N VAL A 59 -17.19 -18.67 0.19
CA VAL A 59 -16.47 -19.02 -1.05
C VAL A 59 -16.56 -17.89 -2.09
N ARG A 60 -17.72 -17.22 -2.22
CA ARG A 60 -17.86 -16.05 -3.12
C ARG A 60 -17.04 -14.86 -2.66
N GLU A 61 -17.08 -14.55 -1.37
CA GLU A 61 -16.33 -13.44 -0.78
C GLU A 61 -14.82 -13.63 -0.94
N VAL A 62 -14.31 -14.85 -0.74
CA VAL A 62 -12.90 -15.19 -0.98
C VAL A 62 -12.56 -15.08 -2.47
N ALA A 63 -13.45 -15.54 -3.37
CA ALA A 63 -13.25 -15.46 -4.81
C ALA A 63 -13.29 -14.02 -5.35
N GLU A 64 -14.13 -13.14 -4.78
CA GLU A 64 -14.16 -11.70 -5.08
C GLU A 64 -12.92 -11.01 -4.53
N THR A 65 -12.54 -11.31 -3.29
CA THR A 65 -11.33 -10.77 -2.65
C THR A 65 -10.08 -11.11 -3.47
N GLU A 66 -9.93 -12.34 -3.98
CA GLU A 66 -8.80 -12.68 -4.83
C GLU A 66 -8.78 -11.92 -6.17
N ARG A 67 -9.94 -11.64 -6.75
CA ARG A 67 -10.04 -10.90 -8.04
C ARG A 67 -9.72 -9.42 -7.85
N ASP A 68 -10.14 -8.82 -6.74
CA ASP A 68 -9.83 -7.43 -6.41
C ASP A 68 -8.38 -7.25 -6.01
N VAL A 69 -7.82 -8.18 -5.23
CA VAL A 69 -6.41 -8.19 -4.86
C VAL A 69 -5.51 -8.39 -6.09
N ARG A 70 -5.91 -9.21 -7.08
CA ARG A 70 -5.10 -9.45 -8.28
C ARG A 70 -5.14 -8.28 -9.27
N ARG A 71 -6.27 -7.56 -9.40
CA ARG A 71 -6.36 -6.36 -10.26
C ARG A 71 -5.73 -5.12 -9.62
N GLY A 72 -5.91 -4.92 -8.31
CA GLY A 72 -5.27 -3.82 -7.58
C GLY A 72 -3.74 -3.91 -7.59
N ARG A 73 -3.18 -5.12 -7.54
CA ARG A 73 -1.72 -5.35 -7.47
C ARG A 73 -0.99 -5.05 -8.79
N VAL A 74 -1.65 -5.19 -9.95
CA VAL A 74 -1.04 -4.85 -11.25
C VAL A 74 -1.02 -3.34 -11.46
N VAL A 75 -2.13 -2.64 -11.16
CA VAL A 75 -2.20 -1.19 -11.34
C VAL A 75 -1.29 -0.46 -10.34
N ALA A 76 -1.21 -0.93 -9.10
CA ALA A 76 -0.26 -0.40 -8.11
C ALA A 76 1.20 -0.54 -8.59
N ARG A 77 1.54 -1.65 -9.24
CA ARG A 77 2.90 -1.88 -9.75
C ARG A 77 3.23 -0.96 -10.93
N VAL A 78 2.27 -0.68 -11.82
CA VAL A 78 2.47 0.26 -12.95
C VAL A 78 2.71 1.68 -12.43
N SER A 79 1.90 2.14 -11.45
CA SER A 79 2.12 3.45 -10.82
C SER A 79 3.52 3.55 -10.22
N GLN A 80 3.96 2.51 -9.49
CA GLN A 80 5.27 2.50 -8.84
C GLN A 80 6.43 2.59 -9.86
N VAL A 81 6.31 1.92 -11.01
CA VAL A 81 7.31 2.02 -12.08
C VAL A 81 7.36 3.43 -12.68
N ILE A 82 6.20 4.02 -12.93
CA ILE A 82 6.11 5.39 -13.45
C ILE A 82 6.71 6.39 -12.45
N ASP A 83 6.36 6.28 -11.17
CA ASP A 83 6.92 7.09 -10.10
C ASP A 83 8.45 6.99 -10.07
N TYR A 84 8.99 5.77 -10.14
CA TYR A 84 10.43 5.56 -10.16
C TYR A 84 11.12 6.22 -11.36
N ILE A 85 10.53 6.14 -12.56
CA ILE A 85 11.06 6.79 -13.76
C ILE A 85 11.08 8.32 -13.57
N PHE A 86 10.03 8.91 -13.02
CA PHE A 86 10.00 10.36 -12.75
C PHE A 86 11.06 10.76 -11.71
N PHE A 87 11.20 10.00 -10.63
CA PHE A 87 12.28 10.22 -9.65
C PHE A 87 13.67 10.17 -10.29
N LEU A 88 13.90 9.21 -11.18
CA LEU A 88 15.17 9.11 -11.92
C LEU A 88 15.39 10.35 -12.82
N ILE A 89 14.36 10.80 -13.54
CA ILE A 89 14.41 12.01 -14.36
C ILE A 89 14.75 13.25 -13.49
N TYR A 90 14.08 13.40 -12.33
CA TYR A 90 14.38 14.51 -11.42
C TYR A 90 15.81 14.46 -10.90
N ALA A 91 16.29 13.28 -10.51
CA ALA A 91 17.66 13.14 -10.02
C ALA A 91 18.67 13.55 -11.10
N LEU A 92 18.47 13.12 -12.35
CA LEU A 92 19.34 13.48 -13.46
C LEU A 92 19.32 14.98 -13.78
N LEU A 93 18.13 15.60 -13.83
CA LEU A 93 17.99 17.04 -14.06
C LEU A 93 18.55 17.86 -12.89
N ALA A 94 18.35 17.42 -11.65
CA ALA A 94 18.90 18.05 -10.47
C ALA A 94 20.44 17.97 -10.45
N ILE A 95 21.02 16.81 -10.78
CA ILE A 95 22.48 16.67 -10.92
C ILE A 95 22.99 17.61 -12.03
N ARG A 96 22.30 17.69 -13.18
CA ARG A 96 22.65 18.65 -14.24
C ARG A 96 22.61 20.09 -13.74
N LEU A 97 21.58 20.46 -12.98
CA LEU A 97 21.42 21.79 -12.39
C LEU A 97 22.57 22.09 -11.41
N LEU A 98 22.88 21.15 -10.51
CA LEU A 98 23.98 21.30 -9.55
C LEU A 98 25.32 21.47 -10.29
N LEU A 99 25.61 20.62 -11.28
CA LEU A 99 26.82 20.74 -12.09
C LEU A 99 26.91 22.11 -12.80
N ALA A 100 25.79 22.62 -13.31
CA ALA A 100 25.74 23.96 -13.90
C ALA A 100 25.94 25.07 -12.86
N LEU A 101 25.36 24.92 -11.66
CA LEU A 101 25.48 25.86 -10.56
C LEU A 101 26.90 25.93 -9.99
N PHE A 102 27.60 24.80 -9.93
CA PHE A 102 29.01 24.72 -9.51
C PHE A 102 29.99 25.07 -10.63
N ALA A 103 29.53 25.62 -11.77
CA ALA A 103 30.36 25.94 -12.93
C ALA A 103 31.26 24.75 -13.35
N ALA A 104 30.73 23.52 -13.30
CA ALA A 104 31.50 22.32 -13.55
C ALA A 104 32.08 22.32 -14.97
N ARG A 105 33.33 21.87 -15.09
CA ARG A 105 34.08 21.87 -16.36
C ARG A 105 33.35 21.05 -17.43
N PRO A 106 32.96 21.64 -18.57
CA PRO A 106 32.26 20.91 -19.65
C PRO A 106 33.06 19.75 -20.26
N SER A 107 34.38 19.76 -20.10
CA SER A 107 35.28 18.70 -20.56
C SER A 107 35.32 17.47 -19.64
N ALA A 108 34.75 17.55 -18.43
CA ALA A 108 34.72 16.41 -17.52
C ALA A 108 33.80 15.31 -18.06
N GLY A 109 34.29 14.07 -18.11
CA GLY A 109 33.52 12.93 -18.65
C GLY A 109 32.17 12.71 -17.95
N PHE A 110 32.11 12.92 -16.63
CA PHE A 110 30.85 12.84 -15.87
C PHE A 110 29.84 13.94 -16.29
N VAL A 111 30.30 15.16 -16.53
CA VAL A 111 29.45 16.28 -16.99
C VAL A 111 28.91 15.98 -18.38
N GLN A 112 29.74 15.46 -19.28
CA GLN A 112 29.32 15.06 -20.62
C GLN A 112 28.30 13.93 -20.57
N PHE A 113 28.54 12.90 -19.74
CA PHE A 113 27.59 11.79 -19.55
C PHE A 113 26.21 12.29 -19.11
N ILE A 114 26.15 13.11 -18.05
CA ILE A 114 24.88 13.65 -17.55
C ILE A 114 24.21 14.53 -18.61
N ARG A 115 24.97 15.40 -19.28
CA ARG A 115 24.43 16.26 -20.35
C ARG A 115 23.85 15.43 -21.49
N THR A 116 24.55 14.42 -21.98
CA THR A 116 24.07 13.52 -23.05
C THR A 116 22.79 12.79 -22.65
N LEU A 117 22.72 12.28 -21.42
CA LEU A 117 21.54 11.53 -20.95
C LEU A 117 20.31 12.43 -20.74
N THR A 118 20.53 13.66 -20.30
CA THR A 118 19.46 14.64 -20.03
C THR A 118 19.15 15.54 -21.21
N ASP A 119 19.95 15.53 -22.27
CA ASP A 119 19.79 16.41 -23.43
C ASP A 119 18.47 16.24 -24.17
N PRO A 120 17.95 15.02 -24.43
CA PRO A 120 16.63 14.84 -25.04
C PRO A 120 15.49 15.41 -24.19
N LEU A 121 15.60 15.27 -22.85
CA LEU A 121 14.61 15.81 -21.89
C LEU A 121 14.70 17.33 -21.78
N TYR A 122 15.90 17.89 -21.95
CA TYR A 122 16.17 19.31 -21.87
C TYR A 122 15.92 20.06 -23.20
N ALA A 123 16.09 19.39 -24.34
CA ALA A 123 15.98 19.95 -25.68
C ALA A 123 14.71 20.81 -25.93
N PRO A 124 13.49 20.39 -25.54
CA PRO A 124 12.30 21.20 -25.77
C PRO A 124 12.27 22.50 -24.96
N PHE A 125 12.99 22.56 -23.83
CA PHE A 125 13.06 23.76 -22.98
C PHE A 125 14.22 24.69 -23.36
N ARG A 126 15.10 24.25 -24.26
CA ARG A 126 16.26 25.01 -24.73
C ARG A 126 15.78 26.22 -25.54
N GLY A 127 15.99 27.43 -25.01
CA GLY A 127 15.64 28.68 -25.69
C GLY A 127 14.22 29.21 -25.44
N ILE A 128 13.37 28.49 -24.69
CA ILE A 128 12.06 29.02 -24.25
C ILE A 128 12.22 30.12 -23.18
N VAL A 129 13.26 29.98 -22.34
CA VAL A 129 13.60 30.94 -21.28
C VAL A 129 15.04 31.39 -21.54
N GLY A 130 15.29 32.70 -21.53
CA GLY A 130 16.64 33.23 -21.74
C GLY A 130 17.63 32.61 -20.76
N SER A 131 18.71 32.01 -21.27
CA SER A 131 19.85 31.63 -20.44
C SER A 131 20.67 32.88 -20.16
N LEU A 132 20.71 33.31 -18.89
CA LEU A 132 21.67 34.32 -18.45
C LEU A 132 23.03 33.64 -18.32
N GLU A 133 23.83 33.72 -19.38
CA GLU A 133 25.25 33.37 -19.32
C GLU A 133 25.97 34.54 -18.63
N SER A 134 26.35 34.34 -17.36
CA SER A 134 27.17 35.33 -16.65
C SER A 134 28.63 35.24 -17.13
N PRO A 135 29.34 36.38 -17.25
CA PRO A 135 30.76 36.40 -17.65
C PRO A 135 31.69 35.62 -16.70
N GLU A 136 31.23 35.30 -15.48
CA GLU A 136 32.01 34.65 -14.43
C GLU A 136 31.88 33.10 -14.43
N GLY A 137 31.25 32.52 -15.46
CA GLY A 137 31.16 31.06 -15.62
C GLY A 137 30.03 30.39 -14.83
N PHE A 138 29.25 31.15 -14.05
CA PHE A 138 28.02 30.69 -13.43
C PHE A 138 26.86 30.78 -14.43
N THR A 139 26.51 29.66 -15.07
CA THR A 139 25.32 29.59 -15.93
C THR A 139 24.11 29.18 -15.09
N LEU A 140 23.43 30.16 -14.49
CA LEU A 140 22.13 29.88 -13.86
C LEU A 140 21.11 29.62 -14.97
N SER A 141 20.96 28.34 -15.32
CA SER A 141 20.09 27.93 -16.42
C SER A 141 18.65 27.88 -15.93
N PHE A 142 17.95 29.02 -15.97
CA PHE A 142 16.49 29.09 -15.81
C PHE A 142 15.73 28.00 -16.60
N PRO A 143 16.15 27.61 -17.82
CA PRO A 143 15.55 26.49 -18.54
C PRO A 143 15.57 25.14 -17.80
N ILE A 144 16.59 24.85 -16.98
CA ILE A 144 16.66 23.58 -16.22
C ILE A 144 15.65 23.59 -15.08
N ILE A 145 15.47 24.73 -14.41
CA ILE A 145 14.47 24.89 -13.35
C ILE A 145 13.07 24.70 -13.95
N VAL A 146 12.80 25.31 -15.11
CA VAL A 146 11.52 25.13 -15.81
C VAL A 146 11.32 23.67 -16.22
N ALA A 147 12.35 22.98 -16.70
CA ALA A 147 12.24 21.55 -17.01
C ALA A 147 11.81 20.74 -15.78
N ILE A 148 12.43 20.97 -14.61
CA ILE A 148 12.05 20.30 -13.36
C ILE A 148 10.58 20.55 -13.00
N VAL A 149 10.14 21.82 -13.07
CA VAL A 149 8.75 22.20 -12.76
C VAL A 149 7.76 21.55 -13.73
N VAL A 150 8.05 21.53 -15.03
CA VAL A 150 7.16 20.93 -16.03
C VAL A 150 7.07 19.42 -15.85
N TYR A 151 8.19 18.74 -15.59
CA TYR A 151 8.16 17.31 -15.29
C TYR A 151 7.41 17.01 -13.99
N PHE A 152 7.50 17.88 -12.99
CA PHE A 152 6.71 17.78 -11.75
C PHE A 152 5.21 17.85 -12.01
N LEU A 153 4.76 18.81 -12.82
CA LEU A 153 3.36 18.92 -13.23
C LEU A 153 2.91 17.70 -14.04
N LEU A 154 3.77 17.20 -14.93
CA LEU A 154 3.49 16.01 -15.73
C LEU A 154 3.33 14.76 -14.86
N HIS A 155 4.18 14.57 -13.87
CA HIS A 155 4.11 13.46 -12.90
C HIS A 155 2.82 13.53 -12.09
N MET A 156 2.45 14.71 -11.59
CA MET A 156 1.16 14.91 -10.91
C MET A 156 -0.03 14.59 -11.82
N ALA A 157 0.00 15.04 -13.07
CA ALA A 157 -1.07 14.79 -14.03
C ALA A 157 -1.23 13.28 -14.31
N ILE A 158 -0.12 12.57 -14.52
CA ILE A 158 -0.14 11.12 -14.77
C ILE A 158 -0.62 10.36 -13.52
N ASN A 159 -0.13 10.70 -12.33
CA ASN A 159 -0.59 10.05 -11.09
C ASN A 159 -2.06 10.34 -10.80
N GLY A 160 -2.52 11.56 -11.05
CA GLY A 160 -3.93 11.93 -10.96
C GLY A 160 -4.79 11.12 -11.93
N LEU A 161 -4.33 10.98 -13.18
CA LEU A 161 -5.01 10.18 -14.20
C LEU A 161 -5.09 8.70 -13.82
N LEU A 162 -3.97 8.11 -13.39
CA LEU A 162 -3.93 6.73 -12.90
C LEU A 162 -4.87 6.52 -11.71
N ARG A 163 -4.92 7.47 -10.77
CA ARG A 163 -5.83 7.43 -9.63
C ARG A 163 -7.30 7.42 -10.07
N ILE A 164 -7.68 8.26 -11.03
CA ILE A 164 -9.05 8.31 -11.56
C ILE A 164 -9.44 6.97 -12.20
N PHE A 165 -8.54 6.38 -13.00
CA PHE A 165 -8.80 5.08 -13.62
C PHE A 165 -8.96 3.93 -12.62
N VAL A 166 -8.30 4.01 -11.45
CA VAL A 166 -8.44 3.02 -10.37
C VAL A 166 -9.78 3.16 -9.66
N HIS A 167 -10.22 4.38 -9.32
CA HIS A 167 -11.42 4.59 -8.49
C HIS A 167 -12.73 4.43 -9.26
N ARG A 168 -12.74 4.62 -10.59
CA ARG A 168 -13.98 4.55 -11.39
C ARG A 168 -14.55 3.12 -11.57
N LYS A 169 -13.97 2.09 -10.94
CA LYS A 169 -14.46 0.70 -11.04
C LYS A 169 -15.04 0.13 -9.74
N THR A 170 -15.28 0.96 -8.73
CA THR A 170 -15.96 0.58 -7.48
C THR A 170 -17.37 1.17 -7.37
N GLU A 171 -18.09 1.21 -8.50
CA GLU A 171 -19.55 1.33 -8.52
C GLU A 171 -20.07 0.16 -9.37
N VAL A 172 -20.37 -0.95 -8.70
CA VAL A 172 -21.37 -1.94 -9.13
C VAL A 172 -22.06 -2.45 -7.87
#